data_AF-A0A9D1Q0R3-F1
#
_entry.id   AF-A0A9D1Q0R3-F1
#
_cell.length_a   1.000
_cell.length_b   1.000
_cell.length_c   1.000
_cell.angle_alpha   90.00
_cell.angle_beta   90.00
_cell.angle_gamma   90.00
#
_symmetry.space_group_name_H-M   'P 1'
#
loop_
_entity.id
_entity.type
_entity.pdbx_description
1 polymer ?
#
loop_
_entity_poly.entity_id
_entity_poly.type
_entity_poly.pdbx_seq_one_letter_code
_entity_poly.pdbx_strand_id
1 'polypeptide(L)'
;MSELRKIPNVGKATENALTAMGYTTIESLKSRSAEQLYAEECALRGELIDRCQLYLYRAVEYFVNTAEPDLSKCPWWFWKDEFVEPSPCGAACVECGMFPKTCAGCRKIKGKPYWLRYAGGDVCGVYDCCVGVKKRQNCGGCEFLPCGKFTKDPTISDEQNDENLKKMLGRLK
;
A
#
# COMPACT_ATOMS: atom_id res chain seq x y z
N MET A 1 9.07 -20.17 -22.16
CA MET A 1 8.80 -19.20 -21.08
C MET A 1 7.99 -19.94 -20.02
N SER A 2 8.38 -19.90 -18.75
CA SER A 2 7.56 -20.52 -17.70
C SER A 2 6.25 -19.74 -17.51
N GLU A 3 5.31 -20.33 -16.78
CA GLU A 3 4.08 -19.62 -16.41
C GLU A 3 4.34 -18.41 -15.49
N LEU A 4 5.44 -18.38 -14.74
CA LEU A 4 5.79 -17.24 -13.88
C LEU A 4 5.99 -15.96 -14.71
N ARG A 5 6.43 -16.10 -15.97
CA ARG A 5 6.57 -14.98 -16.92
C ARG A 5 5.25 -14.44 -17.46
N LYS A 6 4.11 -15.06 -17.14
CA LYS A 6 2.78 -14.52 -17.40
C LYS A 6 2.41 -13.44 -16.38
N ILE A 7 3.05 -13.42 -15.21
CA ILE A 7 2.83 -12.40 -14.20
C ILE A 7 3.46 -11.08 -14.67
N PRO A 8 2.73 -9.96 -14.65
CA PRO A 8 3.27 -8.68 -15.08
C PRO A 8 4.56 -8.31 -14.33
N ASN A 9 5.54 -7.78 -15.06
CA ASN A 9 6.83 -7.33 -14.53
C ASN A 9 7.75 -8.42 -13.94
N VAL A 10 7.37 -9.71 -14.01
CA VAL A 10 8.28 -10.80 -13.64
C VAL A 10 9.29 -11.05 -14.76
N GLY A 11 10.52 -10.61 -14.52
CA GLY A 11 11.67 -10.77 -15.41
C GLY A 11 12.45 -12.07 -15.18
N LYS A 12 13.56 -12.25 -15.91
CA LYS A 12 14.41 -13.46 -15.83
C LYS A 12 15.04 -13.63 -14.47
N ALA A 13 15.49 -12.52 -13.90
CA ALA A 13 16.07 -12.49 -12.57
C ALA A 13 15.04 -12.96 -11.52
N THR A 14 13.82 -12.41 -11.54
CA THR A 14 12.76 -12.77 -10.59
C THR A 14 12.29 -14.21 -10.76
N GLU A 15 12.10 -14.69 -11.98
CA GLU A 15 11.76 -16.10 -12.28
C GLU A 15 12.83 -17.05 -11.71
N ASN A 16 14.10 -16.75 -11.93
CA ASN A 16 15.20 -17.55 -11.39
C ASN A 16 15.22 -17.54 -9.85
N ALA A 17 14.98 -16.39 -9.23
CA ALA A 17 14.93 -16.27 -7.77
C ALA A 17 13.79 -17.09 -7.17
N LEU A 18 12.58 -16.96 -7.72
CA LEU A 18 11.40 -17.75 -7.33
C LEU A 18 11.67 -19.25 -7.48
N THR A 19 12.25 -19.66 -8.61
CA THR A 19 12.60 -21.07 -8.87
C THR A 19 13.64 -21.59 -7.87
N ALA A 20 14.65 -20.78 -7.53
CA ALA A 20 15.68 -21.15 -6.56
C ALA A 20 15.13 -21.29 -5.13
N MET A 21 14.06 -20.55 -4.79
CA MET A 21 13.31 -20.71 -3.55
C MET A 21 12.29 -21.87 -3.60
N GLY A 22 12.16 -22.57 -4.73
CA GLY A 22 11.26 -23.72 -4.91
C GLY A 22 9.89 -23.39 -5.50
N TYR A 23 9.64 -22.14 -5.87
CA TYR A 23 8.39 -21.70 -6.52
C TYR A 23 8.52 -21.77 -8.03
N THR A 24 7.89 -22.76 -8.65
CA THR A 24 7.99 -23.02 -10.10
C THR A 24 6.71 -22.74 -10.88
N THR A 25 5.59 -22.50 -10.19
CA THR A 25 4.25 -22.31 -10.78
C THR A 25 3.52 -21.12 -10.17
N ILE A 26 2.52 -20.56 -10.87
CA ILE A 26 1.65 -19.51 -10.29
C ILE A 26 0.92 -20.05 -9.06
N GLU A 27 0.48 -21.31 -9.11
CA GLU A 27 -0.19 -21.95 -7.99
C GLU A 27 0.69 -22.03 -6.74
N SER A 28 1.99 -22.31 -6.91
CA SER A 28 2.94 -22.38 -5.78
C SER A 28 3.11 -21.05 -5.03
N LEU A 29 2.76 -19.93 -5.68
CA LEU A 29 2.81 -18.58 -5.11
C LEU A 29 1.51 -18.16 -4.42
N LYS A 30 0.38 -18.84 -4.68
CA LYS A 30 -0.86 -18.55 -3.96
C LYS A 30 -0.65 -18.77 -2.47
N SER A 31 -1.28 -17.95 -1.64
CA SER A 31 -1.12 -17.93 -0.16
C SER A 31 0.25 -17.48 0.38
N ARG A 32 1.24 -17.19 -0.47
CA ARG A 32 2.50 -16.57 -0.02
C ARG A 32 2.37 -15.06 0.02
N SER A 33 2.75 -14.48 1.15
CA SER A 33 2.86 -13.03 1.27
C SER A 33 4.15 -12.53 0.60
N ALA A 34 4.14 -11.30 0.11
CA ALA A 34 5.32 -10.68 -0.46
C ALA A 34 6.47 -10.57 0.53
N GLU A 35 6.17 -10.31 1.80
CA GLU A 35 7.12 -10.23 2.90
C GLU A 35 7.81 -11.59 3.13
N GLN A 36 7.07 -12.70 3.04
CA GLN A 36 7.66 -14.05 3.11
C GLN A 36 8.60 -14.31 1.93
N LEU A 37 8.14 -14.06 0.70
CA LEU A 37 8.97 -14.27 -0.49
C LEU A 37 10.26 -13.44 -0.44
N TYR A 38 10.16 -12.19 -0.01
CA TYR A 38 11.32 -11.32 0.15
C TYR A 38 12.28 -11.82 1.23
N ALA A 39 11.76 -12.24 2.40
CA ALA A 39 12.57 -12.77 3.48
C ALA A 39 13.28 -14.08 3.09
N GLU A 40 12.59 -14.97 2.38
CA GLU A 40 13.16 -16.21 1.84
C GLU A 40 14.27 -15.91 0.83
N GLU A 41 14.10 -14.93 -0.06
CA GLU A 41 15.13 -14.57 -1.03
C GLU A 41 16.36 -13.94 -0.36
N CYS A 42 16.15 -13.08 0.64
CA CYS A 42 17.24 -12.52 1.45
C CYS A 42 18.01 -13.64 2.16
N ALA A 43 17.31 -14.60 2.77
CA ALA A 43 17.92 -15.73 3.45
C ALA A 43 18.72 -16.62 2.48
N LEU A 44 18.18 -16.88 1.29
CA LEU A 44 18.85 -17.65 0.25
C LEU A 44 20.14 -16.97 -0.25
N ARG A 45 20.14 -15.63 -0.34
CA ARG A 45 21.31 -14.85 -0.79
C ARG A 45 22.30 -14.53 0.33
N GLY A 46 21.90 -14.68 1.59
CA GLY A 46 22.71 -14.33 2.75
C GLY A 46 22.86 -12.82 2.98
N GLU A 47 22.00 -12.00 2.37
CA GLU A 47 22.04 -10.54 2.50
C GLU A 47 20.63 -9.91 2.38
N LEU A 48 20.49 -8.68 2.87
CA LEU A 48 19.30 -7.88 2.59
C LEU A 48 19.41 -7.28 1.19
N ILE A 49 18.52 -7.70 0.29
CA ILE A 49 18.48 -7.19 -1.08
C ILE A 49 17.72 -5.87 -1.18
N ASP A 50 17.71 -5.25 -2.35
CA ASP A 50 16.99 -3.99 -2.56
C ASP A 50 15.45 -4.18 -2.44
N ARG A 51 14.78 -3.19 -1.83
CA ARG A 51 13.33 -3.23 -1.59
C ARG A 51 12.49 -3.21 -2.87
N CYS A 52 13.04 -2.83 -4.03
CA CYS A 52 12.31 -2.95 -5.30
C CYS A 52 11.84 -4.38 -5.57
N GLN A 53 12.57 -5.38 -5.07
CA GLN A 53 12.18 -6.78 -5.15
C GLN A 53 10.96 -7.09 -4.28
N LEU A 54 10.89 -6.55 -3.05
CA LEU A 54 9.69 -6.64 -2.21
C LEU A 54 8.48 -6.02 -2.91
N TYR A 55 8.65 -4.86 -3.54
CA TYR A 55 7.54 -4.20 -4.23
C TYR A 55 7.06 -5.00 -5.44
N LEU A 56 7.98 -5.69 -6.13
CA LEU A 56 7.62 -6.65 -7.17
C LEU A 56 6.86 -7.84 -6.58
N TYR A 57 7.29 -8.38 -5.43
CA TYR A 57 6.58 -9.46 -4.76
C TYR A 57 5.19 -9.07 -4.27
N ARG A 58 4.97 -7.82 -3.84
CA ARG A 58 3.61 -7.31 -3.55
C ARG A 58 2.73 -7.26 -4.78
N ALA A 59 3.28 -6.89 -5.93
CA ALA A 59 2.56 -6.95 -7.20
C ALA A 59 2.24 -8.41 -7.62
N VAL A 60 3.18 -9.34 -7.39
CA VAL A 60 2.99 -10.78 -7.62
C VAL A 60 1.89 -11.31 -6.71
N GLU A 61 1.96 -11.07 -5.40
CA GLU A 61 0.96 -11.48 -4.41
C GLU A 61 -0.43 -10.97 -4.79
N TYR A 62 -0.56 -9.69 -5.13
CA TYR A 62 -1.82 -9.13 -5.60
C TYR A 62 -2.33 -9.87 -6.85
N PHE A 63 -1.48 -10.07 -7.85
CA PHE A 63 -1.88 -10.67 -9.13
C PHE A 63 -2.33 -12.12 -8.97
N VAL A 64 -1.60 -12.94 -8.21
CA VAL A 64 -1.90 -14.39 -8.10
C VAL A 64 -3.11 -14.69 -7.21
N ASN A 65 -3.44 -13.78 -6.29
CA ASN A 65 -4.57 -13.92 -5.36
C ASN A 65 -5.82 -13.14 -5.78
N THR A 66 -5.80 -12.43 -6.93
CA THR A 66 -6.95 -11.68 -7.45
C THR A 66 -7.48 -12.37 -8.71
N ALA A 67 -8.75 -12.77 -8.73
CA ALA A 67 -9.35 -13.49 -9.86
C ALA A 67 -9.30 -12.69 -11.17
N GLU A 68 -9.61 -11.40 -11.11
CA GLU A 68 -9.57 -10.47 -12.24
C GLU A 68 -8.74 -9.23 -11.86
N PRO A 69 -7.40 -9.30 -11.92
CA PRO A 69 -6.54 -8.24 -11.41
C PRO A 69 -6.59 -7.01 -12.31
N ASP A 70 -6.82 -5.85 -11.70
CA ASP A 70 -6.59 -4.55 -12.35
C ASP A 70 -5.10 -4.40 -12.72
N LEU A 71 -4.81 -4.46 -14.02
CA LEU A 71 -3.45 -4.37 -14.54
C LEU A 71 -2.77 -3.03 -14.23
N SER A 72 -3.54 -1.96 -13.94
CA SER A 72 -2.98 -0.68 -13.53
C SER A 72 -2.31 -0.74 -12.14
N LYS A 73 -2.66 -1.75 -11.33
CA LYS A 73 -2.02 -2.02 -10.03
C LYS A 73 -0.87 -3.02 -10.11
N CYS A 74 -0.65 -3.66 -11.25
CA CYS A 74 0.42 -4.65 -11.41
C CYS A 74 1.86 -4.10 -11.57
N PRO A 75 2.11 -2.80 -11.83
CA PRO A 75 3.46 -2.25 -11.74
C PRO A 75 4.00 -2.28 -10.31
N TRP A 76 5.24 -2.75 -10.12
CA TRP A 76 5.88 -2.84 -8.80
C TRP A 76 5.86 -1.51 -8.04
N TRP A 77 6.02 -0.38 -8.73
CA TRP A 77 6.09 0.94 -8.10
C TRP A 77 4.77 1.37 -7.43
N PHE A 78 3.64 0.72 -7.77
CA PHE A 78 2.35 0.93 -7.11
C PHE A 78 2.40 0.47 -5.65
N TRP A 79 3.23 -0.53 -5.34
CA TRP A 79 3.30 -1.22 -4.04
C TRP A 79 4.47 -0.77 -3.16
N LYS A 80 5.02 0.42 -3.43
CA LYS A 80 6.05 1.01 -2.56
C LYS A 80 5.49 1.28 -1.17
N ASP A 81 6.40 1.27 -0.19
CA ASP A 81 6.05 1.50 1.23
C ASP A 81 5.25 2.78 1.44
N GLU A 82 5.61 3.88 0.78
CA GLU A 82 4.90 5.15 0.94
C GLU A 82 3.41 5.12 0.55
N PHE A 83 2.98 4.07 -0.16
CA PHE A 83 1.60 3.87 -0.62
C PHE A 83 0.89 2.70 0.07
N VAL A 84 1.63 1.65 0.43
CA VAL A 84 1.14 0.47 1.17
C VAL A 84 1.05 0.78 2.66
N GLU A 85 2.11 1.36 3.23
CA GLU A 85 2.12 1.73 4.64
C GLU A 85 1.08 2.81 4.90
N PRO A 86 0.21 2.61 5.90
CA PRO A 86 -0.85 3.56 6.19
C PRO A 86 -0.31 4.98 6.40
N SER A 87 -1.06 5.93 5.90
CA SER A 87 -0.91 7.35 6.23
C SER A 87 -1.17 7.55 7.73
N PRO A 88 -0.86 8.72 8.31
CA PRO A 88 -1.04 8.92 9.75
C PRO A 88 -2.48 8.69 10.26
N CYS A 89 -3.48 8.84 9.39
CA CYS A 89 -4.89 8.54 9.67
C CYS A 89 -5.29 7.07 9.48
N GLY A 90 -4.42 6.20 8.98
CA GLY A 90 -4.75 4.81 8.63
C GLY A 90 -5.11 4.59 7.16
N ALA A 91 -5.20 5.64 6.33
CA ALA A 91 -5.50 5.50 4.91
C ALA A 91 -4.31 4.88 4.15
N ALA A 92 -4.55 3.78 3.43
CA ALA A 92 -3.58 3.17 2.50
C ALA A 92 -3.83 3.70 1.09
N CYS A 93 -2.82 4.26 0.43
CA CYS A 93 -3.00 4.88 -0.89
C CYS A 93 -3.33 3.83 -1.95
N VAL A 94 -2.79 2.61 -1.84
CA VAL A 94 -3.07 1.48 -2.75
C VAL A 94 -4.54 1.06 -2.81
N GLU A 95 -5.34 1.45 -1.81
CA GLU A 95 -6.80 1.21 -1.75
C GLU A 95 -7.64 2.46 -2.06
N CYS A 96 -7.01 3.61 -2.27
CA CYS A 96 -7.70 4.87 -2.53
C CYS A 96 -8.05 4.99 -4.02
N GLY A 97 -9.33 5.21 -4.35
CA GLY A 97 -9.78 5.36 -5.74
C GLY A 97 -9.18 6.56 -6.49
N MET A 98 -8.58 7.52 -5.78
CA MET A 98 -7.92 8.68 -6.39
C MET A 98 -6.44 8.42 -6.72
N PHE A 99 -5.82 7.43 -6.10
CA PHE A 99 -4.42 7.09 -6.32
C PHE A 99 -4.29 6.05 -7.45
N PRO A 100 -3.26 6.14 -8.32
CA PRO A 100 -2.26 7.21 -8.45
C PRO A 100 -2.69 8.32 -9.43
N LYS A 101 -3.82 8.14 -10.13
CA LYS A 101 -4.19 8.95 -11.30
C LYS A 101 -4.47 10.41 -10.97
N THR A 102 -5.26 10.65 -9.93
CA THR A 102 -5.68 12.01 -9.52
C THR A 102 -4.91 12.48 -8.28
N CYS A 103 -4.24 11.57 -7.58
CA CYS A 103 -3.53 11.82 -6.33
C CYS A 103 -2.20 11.07 -6.32
N ALA A 104 -1.10 11.75 -5.99
CA ALA A 104 0.23 11.12 -5.90
C ALA A 104 0.47 10.36 -4.58
N GLY A 105 -0.52 10.29 -3.69
CA GLY A 105 -0.42 9.65 -2.37
C GLY A 105 -0.10 10.63 -1.24
N CYS A 106 -0.66 10.39 -0.06
CA CYS A 106 -0.69 11.35 1.05
C CYS A 106 0.70 11.85 1.47
N ARG A 107 1.70 10.97 1.51
CA ARG A 107 3.08 11.34 1.88
C ARG A 107 3.72 12.26 0.84
N LYS A 108 3.52 11.98 -0.45
CA LYS A 108 4.05 12.79 -1.55
C LYS A 108 3.40 14.17 -1.63
N ILE A 109 2.08 14.21 -1.50
CA ILE A 109 1.31 15.48 -1.52
C ILE A 109 1.33 16.19 -0.17
N LYS A 110 2.07 15.67 0.82
CA LYS A 110 2.19 16.24 2.17
C LYS A 110 0.85 16.50 2.86
N GLY A 111 -0.08 15.54 2.75
CA GLY A 111 -1.38 15.61 3.41
C GLY A 111 -2.36 16.58 2.73
N LYS A 112 -2.17 16.91 1.46
CA LYS A 112 -3.08 17.74 0.65
C LYS A 112 -3.94 16.95 -0.35
N PRO A 113 -4.76 15.96 0.07
CA PRO A 113 -5.63 15.25 -0.87
C PRO A 113 -6.64 16.21 -1.51
N TYR A 114 -6.98 15.92 -2.76
CA TYR A 114 -7.80 16.77 -3.62
C TYR A 114 -9.12 17.21 -2.99
N TRP A 115 -9.80 16.32 -2.27
CA TRP A 115 -11.13 16.60 -1.72
C TRP A 115 -11.15 17.67 -0.62
N LEU A 116 -10.00 17.99 0.01
CA LEU A 116 -9.95 18.99 1.08
C LEU A 116 -10.40 20.38 0.63
N ARG A 117 -10.26 20.69 -0.66
CA ARG A 117 -10.77 21.93 -1.25
C ARG A 117 -12.28 22.11 -1.09
N TYR A 118 -13.02 21.00 -0.94
CA TYR A 118 -14.46 20.99 -0.70
C TYR A 118 -14.81 20.97 0.79
N ALA A 119 -13.85 20.65 1.66
CA ALA A 119 -14.01 20.65 3.10
C ALA A 119 -13.43 21.93 3.77
N GLY A 120 -12.99 22.91 2.98
CA GLY A 120 -12.46 24.18 3.48
C GLY A 120 -11.05 24.11 4.09
N GLY A 121 -10.25 23.08 3.77
CA GLY A 121 -8.89 22.89 4.31
C GLY A 121 -7.80 22.93 3.24
N ASP A 122 -6.61 23.41 3.58
CA ASP A 122 -5.40 23.32 2.71
C ASP A 122 -4.56 22.06 3.01
N VAL A 123 -4.53 21.62 4.28
CA VAL A 123 -3.80 20.42 4.73
C VAL A 123 -4.71 19.58 5.63
N CYS A 124 -4.63 18.26 5.49
CA CYS A 124 -5.36 17.30 6.31
C CYS A 124 -4.96 17.47 7.78
N GLY A 125 -5.95 17.73 8.64
CA GLY A 125 -5.71 17.97 10.06
C GLY A 125 -5.00 16.81 10.77
N VAL A 126 -5.29 15.56 10.39
CA VAL A 126 -4.57 14.39 10.94
C VAL A 126 -3.12 14.37 10.48
N TYR A 127 -2.87 14.62 9.19
CA TYR A 127 -1.52 14.61 8.64
C TYR A 127 -0.65 15.69 9.27
N ASP A 128 -1.15 16.94 9.34
CA ASP A 128 -0.45 18.06 9.96
C ASP A 128 -0.19 17.81 11.46
N CYS A 129 -1.20 17.32 12.19
CA CYS A 129 -1.03 16.99 13.60
C CYS A 129 0.07 15.95 13.82
N CYS A 130 0.09 14.86 13.05
CA CYS A 130 1.08 13.79 13.23
C CYS A 130 2.47 14.18 12.71
N VAL A 131 2.56 14.68 11.47
CA VAL A 131 3.82 14.91 10.75
C VAL A 131 4.36 16.32 10.95
N GLY A 132 3.47 17.32 10.95
CA GLY A 132 3.81 18.73 11.13
C GLY A 132 4.14 19.06 12.58
N VAL A 133 3.23 18.74 13.50
CA VAL A 133 3.28 19.18 14.90
C VAL A 133 3.92 18.14 15.83
N LYS A 134 3.31 16.95 15.97
CA LYS A 134 3.69 15.95 16.98
C LYS A 134 4.88 15.07 16.59
N LYS A 135 5.34 15.14 15.34
CA LYS A 135 6.44 14.33 14.79
C LYS A 135 6.29 12.83 15.06
N ARG A 136 5.05 12.33 14.98
CA ARG A 136 4.71 10.91 15.13
C ARG A 136 4.33 10.29 13.80
N GLN A 137 4.55 8.99 13.67
CA GLN A 137 4.24 8.25 12.45
C GLN A 137 2.74 8.22 12.14
N ASN A 138 1.90 7.99 13.16
CA ASN A 138 0.46 7.84 12.98
C ASN A 138 -0.34 8.18 14.25
N CYS A 139 -1.66 8.02 14.18
CA CYS A 139 -2.57 8.28 15.28
C CYS A 139 -2.71 7.15 16.31
N GLY A 140 -2.15 5.97 16.10
CA GLY A 140 -2.44 4.75 16.89
C GLY A 140 -2.26 4.89 18.40
N GLY A 141 -1.22 5.59 18.84
CA GLY A 141 -0.97 5.87 20.27
C GLY A 141 -1.69 7.12 20.82
N CYS A 142 -2.70 7.65 20.13
CA CYS A 142 -3.40 8.87 20.55
C CYS A 142 -4.60 8.51 21.45
N GLU A 143 -4.61 9.01 22.68
CA GLU A 143 -5.74 8.82 23.62
C GLU A 143 -7.08 9.34 23.07
N PHE A 144 -7.02 10.32 22.17
CA PHE A 144 -8.20 10.91 21.51
C PHE A 144 -8.55 10.25 20.17
N LEU A 145 -8.04 9.06 19.83
CA LEU A 145 -8.32 8.42 18.53
C LEU A 145 -9.72 7.77 18.50
N PRO A 146 -10.61 8.11 17.53
CA PRO A 146 -10.55 9.22 16.57
C PRO A 146 -10.98 10.57 17.17
N CYS A 147 -10.26 11.64 16.82
CA CYS A 147 -10.58 13.00 17.28
C CYS A 147 -11.23 13.81 16.15
N GLY A 148 -11.68 15.02 16.46
CA GLY A 148 -12.30 15.94 15.50
C GLY A 148 -11.42 16.37 14.31
N LYS A 149 -10.16 15.93 14.22
CA LYS A 149 -9.31 16.11 13.03
C LYS A 149 -9.62 15.11 11.91
N PHE A 150 -10.33 14.02 12.21
CA PHE A 150 -10.84 13.10 11.20
C PHE A 150 -12.10 13.71 10.57
N THR A 151 -11.92 14.35 9.41
CA THR A 151 -13.00 14.97 8.65
C THR A 151 -13.48 14.04 7.53
N LYS A 152 -14.77 14.11 7.22
CA LYS A 152 -15.38 13.36 6.12
C LYS A 152 -15.03 14.00 4.77
N ASP A 153 -14.80 13.16 3.77
CA ASP A 153 -14.68 13.58 2.38
C ASP A 153 -16.09 13.85 1.82
N PRO A 154 -16.46 15.10 1.49
CA PRO A 154 -17.80 15.44 1.02
C PRO A 154 -18.08 14.99 -0.43
N THR A 155 -17.09 14.40 -1.12
CA THR A 155 -17.23 13.91 -2.50
C THR A 155 -17.71 12.46 -2.58
N ILE A 156 -17.84 11.79 -1.43
CA ILE A 156 -18.32 10.42 -1.29
C ILE A 156 -19.46 10.37 -0.26
N SER A 157 -20.19 9.26 -0.19
CA SER A 157 -21.32 9.15 0.74
C SER A 157 -20.88 9.08 2.20
N ASP A 158 -21.81 9.33 3.13
CA ASP A 158 -21.56 9.19 4.56
C ASP A 158 -21.23 7.74 4.94
N GLU A 159 -21.91 6.77 4.32
CA GLU A 159 -21.66 5.35 4.53
C GLU A 159 -20.25 4.96 4.08
N GLN A 160 -19.82 5.46 2.91
CA GLN A 160 -18.47 5.23 2.41
C GLN A 160 -17.41 5.87 3.31
N ASN A 161 -17.65 7.07 3.84
CA ASN A 161 -16.79 7.70 4.83
C ASN A 161 -16.67 6.84 6.10
N ASP A 162 -17.78 6.33 6.62
CA ASP A 162 -17.81 5.54 7.84
C ASP A 162 -17.13 4.17 7.66
N GLU A 163 -17.30 3.52 6.51
CA GLU A 163 -16.57 2.30 6.14
C GLU A 163 -15.07 2.53 6.01
N ASN A 164 -14.67 3.62 5.34
CA ASN A 164 -13.28 4.00 5.23
C ASN A 164 -12.68 4.27 6.61
N LEU A 165 -13.41 4.97 7.49
CA LEU A 165 -12.97 5.24 8.86
C LEU A 165 -12.75 3.95 9.64
N LYS A 166 -13.65 2.96 9.56
CA LYS A 166 -13.47 1.65 10.20
C LYS A 166 -12.19 0.96 9.75
N LYS A 167 -11.93 0.91 8.44
CA LYS A 167 -10.69 0.32 7.87
C LYS A 167 -9.45 1.07 8.33
N MET A 168 -9.49 2.40 8.29
CA MET A 168 -8.41 3.27 8.72
C MET A 168 -8.05 3.04 10.19
N LEU A 169 -9.05 3.03 11.08
CA LEU A 169 -8.82 2.77 12.51
C LEU A 169 -8.30 1.35 12.78
N GLY A 170 -8.74 0.36 12.00
CA GLY A 170 -8.24 -1.01 12.10
C GLY A 170 -6.73 -1.14 11.82
N ARG A 171 -6.16 -0.27 10.97
CA ARG A 171 -4.73 -0.24 10.64
C ARG A 171 -3.87 0.58 11.60
N LEU A 172 -4.49 1.25 12.57
CA LEU A 172 -3.81 2.09 13.56
C LEU A 172 -3.65 1.39 14.91
N LYS A 173 -4.14 0.16 15.05
CA LYS A 173 -4.05 -0.65 16.27
C LYS A 173 -2.79 -1.51 16.27
#